data_AF-A0A6P5XSD7-F1
#
_entry.id   AF-A0A6P5XSD7-F1
#
_cell.length_a   1.000
_cell.length_b   1.000
_cell.length_c   1.000
_cell.angle_alpha   90.00
_cell.angle_beta   90.00
_cell.angle_gamma   90.00
#
_symmetry.space_group_name_H-M   'P 1'
#
loop_
_entity.id
_entity.type
_entity.pdbx_description
1 polymer ?
#
loop_
_entity_poly.entity_id
_entity_poly.type
_entity_poly.pdbx_seq_one_letter_code
_entity_poly.pdbx_strand_id
1 'polypeptide(L)'
;MEKVGCNGCSPLAYKLLFSCPFGLSLPQLSVVFDESYDRIPHSDMNLENSISEIWDQRVQKNESLFNGKKFRYGGYSQKSGDGSNEESFVCLHLGLTDYRTFVGTNLNPLWEKFLVASEDDSTQCQHTSSPVGNGAIVETSDKKILVLQRSNNVGEFPGHLVFPGGHPEPQEVGIETHKCSKDSKDYELVNKRVSEEMFDSIIREVVEEIGVPTTSLIELDSLTSKMPGCHQGGFALYKLMVEALKNI
;
A
#
# COMPACT_ATOMS: atom_id res chain seq x y z
N MET A 1 -8.97 3.05 19.63
CA MET A 1 -9.12 4.31 20.37
C MET A 1 -9.59 5.33 19.35
N GLU A 2 -10.87 5.69 19.37
CA GLU A 2 -11.45 6.64 18.42
C GLU A 2 -10.92 8.05 18.69
N LYS A 3 -10.62 8.80 17.61
CA LYS A 3 -10.14 10.17 17.67
C LYS A 3 -11.25 11.09 18.18
N VAL A 4 -10.97 11.88 19.20
CA VAL A 4 -11.79 13.06 19.55
C VAL A 4 -11.40 14.18 18.59
N GLY A 5 -12.33 14.57 17.71
CA GLY A 5 -12.10 15.58 16.68
C GLY A 5 -11.98 17.01 17.22
N CYS A 6 -11.02 17.76 16.68
CA CYS A 6 -10.91 19.21 16.86
C CYS A 6 -11.78 19.94 15.82
N ASN A 7 -12.49 20.99 16.23
CA ASN A 7 -13.41 21.75 15.38
C ASN A 7 -12.68 22.61 14.33
N GLY A 8 -13.00 22.39 13.06
CA GLY A 8 -12.66 23.29 11.94
C GLY A 8 -11.94 22.58 10.80
N CYS A 9 -12.69 22.13 9.79
CA CYS A 9 -12.26 21.28 8.67
C CYS A 9 -11.53 20.01 9.13
N SER A 10 -12.25 18.88 9.19
CA SER A 10 -11.59 17.59 9.42
C SER A 10 -10.55 17.42 8.31
N PRO A 11 -9.23 17.37 8.62
CA PRO A 11 -8.26 17.00 7.61
C PRO A 11 -8.67 15.64 7.06
N LEU A 12 -8.62 15.48 5.73
CA LEU A 12 -8.92 14.20 5.10
C LEU A 12 -8.12 13.10 5.80
N ALA A 13 -8.77 11.97 6.09
CA ALA A 13 -8.11 10.83 6.73
C ALA A 13 -7.04 10.16 5.84
N TYR A 14 -6.86 10.67 4.62
CA TYR A 14 -5.92 10.20 3.62
C TYR A 14 -5.31 11.40 2.86
N LYS A 15 -4.13 11.18 2.29
CA LYS A 15 -3.48 12.07 1.31
C LYS A 15 -3.27 11.27 0.03
N LEU A 16 -3.69 11.81 -1.11
CA LEU A 16 -3.40 11.20 -2.42
C LEU A 16 -1.96 11.53 -2.80
N LEU A 17 -1.07 10.54 -2.76
CA LEU A 17 0.34 10.73 -3.13
C LEU A 17 0.51 10.81 -4.65
N PHE A 18 -0.17 9.92 -5.37
CA PHE A 18 -0.05 9.77 -6.80
C PHE A 18 -1.34 9.21 -7.41
N SER A 19 -1.62 9.50 -8.69
CA SER A 19 -2.80 9.02 -9.40
C SER A 19 -2.46 8.56 -10.82
N CYS A 20 -2.83 7.32 -11.14
CA CYS A 20 -2.83 6.76 -12.49
C CYS A 20 -4.27 6.49 -12.94
N PRO A 21 -4.97 7.47 -13.56
CA PRO A 21 -6.38 7.32 -13.92
C PRO A 21 -6.63 6.25 -15.00
N PHE A 22 -5.61 5.93 -15.81
CA PHE A 22 -5.68 4.91 -16.85
C PHE A 22 -5.09 3.56 -16.42
N GLY A 23 -4.69 3.42 -15.15
CA GLY A 23 -3.97 2.25 -14.66
C GLY A 23 -2.49 2.25 -15.02
N LEU A 24 -1.79 1.20 -14.59
CA LEU A 24 -0.42 0.88 -14.96
C LEU A 24 -0.37 -0.60 -15.30
N SER A 25 0.16 -0.93 -16.46
CA SER A 25 0.56 -2.29 -16.78
C SER A 25 1.90 -2.64 -16.13
N LEU A 26 2.23 -3.93 -16.07
CA LEU A 26 3.47 -4.40 -15.45
C LEU A 26 4.75 -3.77 -16.02
N PRO A 27 4.89 -3.53 -17.34
CA PRO A 27 6.05 -2.81 -17.90
C PRO A 27 6.12 -1.32 -17.51
N GLN A 28 4.99 -0.73 -17.08
CA GLN A 28 4.90 0.67 -16.68
C GLN A 28 5.20 0.89 -15.19
N LEU A 29 5.27 -0.19 -14.39
CA LEU A 29 5.70 -0.16 -12.99
C LEU A 29 7.10 -0.77 -12.85
N SER A 30 8.04 0.02 -12.34
CA SER A 30 9.33 -0.46 -11.87
C SER A 30 9.48 -0.27 -10.37
N VAL A 31 10.40 -1.02 -9.79
CA VAL A 31 10.75 -0.93 -8.37
C VAL A 31 12.25 -0.71 -8.24
N VAL A 32 12.65 0.11 -7.29
CA VAL A 32 14.01 0.19 -6.75
C VAL A 32 13.91 -0.28 -5.31
N PHE A 33 14.35 -1.51 -5.06
CA PHE A 33 14.37 -2.11 -3.74
C PHE A 33 15.78 -2.02 -3.15
N ASP A 34 15.95 -1.26 -2.07
CA ASP A 34 17.26 -0.94 -1.51
C ASP A 34 17.18 -0.54 -0.03
N GLU A 35 18.24 -0.81 0.73
CA GLU A 35 18.34 -0.47 2.16
C GLU A 35 18.29 1.04 2.44
N SER A 36 18.64 1.88 1.46
CA SER A 36 18.50 3.33 1.57
C SER A 36 17.05 3.80 1.73
N TYR A 37 16.06 2.94 1.42
CA TYR A 37 14.64 3.19 1.62
C TYR A 37 14.08 2.51 2.88
N ASP A 38 14.93 1.92 3.71
CA ASP A 38 14.53 1.41 5.03
C ASP A 38 14.20 2.55 5.99
N ARG A 39 13.62 2.19 7.14
CA ARG A 39 13.33 3.14 8.22
C ARG A 39 14.64 3.67 8.81
N ILE A 40 14.70 4.98 9.01
CA ILE A 40 15.78 5.62 9.76
C ILE A 40 15.40 5.60 11.25
N PRO A 41 16.20 4.99 12.15
CA PRO A 41 15.93 5.07 13.58
C PRO A 41 15.83 6.52 14.07
N HIS A 42 14.86 6.78 14.95
CA HIS A 42 14.66 8.08 15.59
C HIS A 42 15.82 8.38 16.56
N SER A 43 16.18 9.66 16.70
CA SER A 43 17.30 10.09 17.54
C SER A 43 17.00 10.03 19.05
N ASP A 44 15.73 10.19 19.43
CA ASP A 44 15.25 9.95 20.80
C ASP A 44 15.19 8.45 21.11
N MET A 45 16.13 8.00 21.94
CA MET A 45 16.26 6.61 22.36
C MET A 45 15.03 6.09 23.13
N ASN A 46 14.28 6.96 23.82
CA ASN A 46 13.08 6.51 24.53
C ASN A 46 11.98 6.11 23.53
N LEU A 47 11.84 6.85 22.43
CA LEU A 47 10.91 6.50 21.36
C LEU A 47 11.32 5.19 20.68
N GLU A 48 12.61 5.02 20.37
CA GLU A 48 13.10 3.77 19.77
C GLU A 48 12.93 2.57 20.70
N ASN A 49 13.23 2.71 21.99
CA ASN A 49 13.02 1.64 22.98
C ASN A 49 11.54 1.27 23.11
N SER A 50 10.63 2.25 22.99
CA SER A 50 9.19 2.02 23.07
C SER A 50 8.66 1.04 22.01
N ILE A 51 9.34 0.90 20.86
CA ILE A 51 8.97 -0.08 19.82
C ILE A 51 9.00 -1.50 20.40
N SER A 52 10.07 -1.81 21.14
CA SER A 52 10.25 -3.13 21.77
C SER A 52 9.25 -3.32 22.90
N GLU A 53 9.08 -2.32 23.76
CA GLU A 53 8.19 -2.37 24.91
C GLU A 53 6.72 -2.61 24.50
N ILE A 54 6.24 -1.88 23.48
CA ILE A 54 4.88 -2.03 22.96
C ILE A 54 4.68 -3.42 22.35
N TRP A 55 5.66 -3.91 21.58
CA TRP A 55 5.59 -5.24 20.99
C TRP A 55 5.49 -6.34 22.06
N ASP A 56 6.36 -6.28 23.07
CA ASP A 56 6.39 -7.26 24.14
C ASP A 56 5.06 -7.30 24.92
N GLN A 57 4.48 -6.12 25.17
CA GLN A 57 3.14 -6.02 25.77
C GLN A 57 2.03 -6.63 24.90
N ARG A 58 2.13 -6.54 23.57
CA ARG A 58 1.14 -7.15 22.66
C ARG A 58 1.29 -8.66 22.60
N VAL A 59 2.51 -9.18 22.52
CA VAL A 59 2.78 -10.62 22.51
C VAL A 59 2.29 -11.28 23.81
N GLN A 60 2.46 -10.63 24.97
CA GLN A 60 1.92 -11.12 26.24
C GLN A 60 0.39 -11.25 26.26
N LYS A 61 -0.33 -10.47 25.44
CA LYS A 61 -1.80 -10.48 25.38
C LYS A 61 -2.33 -11.41 24.28
N ASN A 62 -1.50 -11.76 23.31
CA ASN A 62 -1.89 -12.59 22.17
C ASN A 62 -0.73 -13.51 21.77
N GLU A 63 -0.77 -14.75 22.26
CA GLU A 63 0.26 -15.75 22.03
C GLU A 63 0.37 -16.20 20.56
N SER A 64 -0.66 -15.99 19.74
CA SER A 64 -0.63 -16.30 18.31
C SER A 64 -0.06 -15.15 17.46
N LEU A 65 0.32 -14.03 18.08
CA LEU A 65 0.91 -12.90 17.38
C LEU A 65 2.33 -13.26 16.93
N PHE A 66 2.62 -13.09 15.65
CA PHE A 66 3.95 -13.29 15.08
C PHE A 66 4.41 -12.03 14.34
N ASN A 67 5.73 -11.86 14.21
CA ASN A 67 6.32 -10.78 13.43
C ASN A 67 6.49 -11.23 11.97
N GLY A 68 5.93 -10.48 11.02
CA GLY A 68 6.07 -10.72 9.59
C GLY A 68 6.82 -9.57 8.91
N LYS A 69 7.68 -9.89 7.94
CA LYS A 69 8.38 -8.88 7.11
C LYS A 69 7.42 -8.26 6.11
N LYS A 70 7.59 -6.98 5.84
CA LYS A 70 6.79 -6.20 4.89
C LYS A 70 7.71 -5.32 4.04
N PHE A 71 7.24 -4.93 2.86
CA PHE A 71 7.89 -3.86 2.10
C PHE A 71 7.59 -2.51 2.75
N ARG A 72 8.60 -1.66 2.89
CA ARG A 72 8.45 -0.28 3.36
C ARG A 72 8.31 0.66 2.18
N TYR A 73 7.37 1.60 2.25
CA TYR A 73 7.28 2.69 1.29
C TYR A 73 8.37 3.74 1.56
N GLY A 74 9.27 3.90 0.59
CA GLY A 74 10.35 4.90 0.61
C GLY A 74 10.13 6.08 -0.35
N GLY A 75 9.04 6.08 -1.12
CA GLY A 75 8.72 7.12 -2.10
C GLY A 75 8.47 6.56 -3.49
N TYR A 76 8.40 7.46 -4.48
CA TYR A 76 8.25 7.11 -5.88
C TYR A 76 8.86 8.18 -6.78
N SER A 77 9.15 7.80 -8.03
CA SER A 77 9.47 8.71 -9.12
C SER A 77 8.54 8.47 -10.29
N GLN A 78 8.06 9.53 -10.94
CA GLN A 78 7.24 9.42 -12.14
C GLN A 78 8.00 9.95 -13.37
N LYS A 79 7.87 9.26 -14.49
CA LYS A 79 8.21 9.80 -15.81
C LYS A 79 6.93 9.94 -16.62
N SER A 80 6.63 11.17 -17.04
CA SER A 80 5.57 11.42 -18.02
C SER A 80 6.13 11.09 -19.41
N GLY A 81 5.39 10.31 -20.20
CA GLY A 81 5.65 10.13 -21.62
C GLY A 81 5.66 11.45 -22.40
N ASP A 82 6.01 11.38 -23.67
CA ASP A 82 6.26 12.47 -24.63
C ASP A 82 5.02 13.31 -25.03
N GLY A 83 4.03 13.44 -24.14
CA GLY A 83 2.94 14.40 -24.24
C GLY A 83 1.55 13.80 -24.52
N SER A 84 1.44 12.48 -24.67
CA SER A 84 0.16 11.78 -24.52
C SER A 84 -0.03 11.41 -23.04
N ASN A 85 -1.16 11.80 -22.44
CA ASN A 85 -1.50 11.45 -21.04
C ASN A 85 -1.71 9.93 -20.80
N GLU A 86 -1.36 9.09 -21.76
CA GLU A 86 -1.62 7.64 -21.78
C GLU A 86 -0.41 6.81 -21.37
N GLU A 87 0.82 7.36 -21.39
CA GLU A 87 2.04 6.64 -21.02
C GLU A 87 2.67 7.22 -19.73
N SER A 88 2.12 6.84 -18.58
CA SER A 88 2.76 7.11 -17.29
C SER A 88 3.64 5.93 -16.88
N PHE A 89 4.90 6.19 -16.55
CA PHE A 89 5.80 5.21 -15.96
C PHE A 89 6.08 5.59 -14.50
N VAL A 90 5.93 4.63 -13.59
CA VAL A 90 6.12 4.83 -12.16
C VAL A 90 7.22 3.91 -11.66
N CYS A 91 8.12 4.49 -10.88
CA CYS A 91 9.18 3.79 -10.18
C CYS A 91 8.90 3.89 -8.67
N LEU A 92 8.55 2.79 -8.01
CA LEU A 92 8.39 2.75 -6.56
C LEU A 92 9.75 2.54 -5.89
N HIS A 93 10.00 3.28 -4.82
CA HIS A 93 11.20 3.11 -4.00
C HIS A 93 10.81 2.36 -2.73
N LEU A 94 11.32 1.15 -2.56
CA LEU A 94 10.89 0.24 -1.51
C LEU A 94 12.08 -0.19 -0.63
N GLY A 95 11.85 -0.19 0.68
CA GLY A 95 12.75 -0.78 1.67
C GLY A 95 12.14 -2.02 2.31
N LEU A 96 12.74 -2.47 3.40
CA LEU A 96 12.23 -3.50 4.31
C LEU A 96 11.74 -2.90 5.62
N THR A 97 10.68 -3.50 6.14
CA THR A 97 10.21 -3.29 7.50
C THR A 97 9.54 -4.57 8.01
N ASP A 98 8.94 -4.50 9.19
CA ASP A 98 8.20 -5.61 9.77
C ASP A 98 7.00 -5.14 10.59
N TYR A 99 6.12 -6.08 10.88
CA TYR A 99 4.89 -5.82 11.62
C TYR A 99 5.18 -5.32 13.05
N ARG A 100 6.25 -5.81 13.69
CA ARG A 100 6.71 -5.32 14.99
C ARG A 100 7.00 -3.82 14.96
N THR A 101 7.75 -3.36 13.97
CA THR A 101 8.11 -1.94 13.82
C THR A 101 6.87 -1.12 13.51
N PHE A 102 5.95 -1.62 12.68
CA PHE A 102 4.66 -0.97 12.41
C PHE A 102 3.84 -0.76 13.70
N VAL A 103 3.72 -1.81 14.50
CA VAL A 103 3.06 -1.77 15.81
C VAL A 103 3.70 -0.73 16.73
N GLY A 104 5.03 -0.68 16.77
CA GLY A 104 5.78 0.21 17.65
C GLY A 104 5.97 1.64 17.15
N THR A 105 5.65 1.94 15.90
CA THR A 105 5.79 3.28 15.30
C THR A 105 4.44 3.84 14.83
N ASN A 106 3.89 3.32 13.73
CA ASN A 106 2.63 3.79 13.15
C ASN A 106 1.42 3.62 14.08
N LEU A 107 1.39 2.54 14.88
CA LEU A 107 0.33 2.30 15.87
C LEU A 107 0.71 2.74 17.31
N ASN A 108 1.86 3.41 17.47
CA ASN A 108 2.29 3.93 18.76
C ASN A 108 1.32 5.03 19.22
N PRO A 109 0.91 5.08 20.51
CA PRO A 109 0.15 6.21 21.03
C PRO A 109 0.84 7.58 20.84
N LEU A 110 2.17 7.59 20.71
CA LEU A 110 3.01 8.74 20.43
C LEU A 110 3.49 8.80 18.97
N TRP A 111 2.79 8.16 18.03
CA TRP A 111 3.19 8.04 16.61
C TRP A 111 3.57 9.39 15.98
N GLU A 112 2.90 10.49 16.34
CA GLU A 112 3.19 11.84 15.83
C GLU A 112 4.63 12.29 16.12
N LYS A 113 5.23 11.80 17.22
CA LYS A 113 6.62 12.12 17.56
C LYS A 113 7.64 11.43 16.66
N PHE A 114 7.24 10.41 15.90
CA PHE A 114 8.09 9.81 14.87
C PHE A 114 8.04 10.60 13.57
N LEU A 115 7.15 11.58 13.42
CA LEU A 115 7.08 12.38 12.20
C LEU A 115 8.10 13.52 12.21
N VAL A 116 8.59 13.85 11.02
CA VAL A 116 9.41 15.05 10.76
C VAL A 116 8.59 16.05 9.95
N ALA A 117 8.77 17.34 10.23
CA ALA A 117 8.15 18.40 9.43
C ALA A 117 8.73 18.40 8.01
N SER A 118 7.97 17.89 7.04
CA SER A 118 8.30 17.83 5.62
C SER A 118 7.01 17.75 4.80
N GLU A 119 7.01 18.31 3.59
CA GLU A 119 5.92 18.14 2.61
C GLU A 119 6.02 16.81 1.85
N ASP A 120 7.24 16.31 1.69
CA ASP A 120 7.55 15.00 1.14
C ASP A 120 7.26 13.91 2.18
N ASP A 121 6.34 12.99 1.84
CA ASP A 121 5.80 12.01 2.78
C ASP A 121 6.83 10.95 3.19
N SER A 122 7.76 10.58 2.30
CA SER A 122 8.79 9.60 2.64
C SER A 122 9.76 10.17 3.67
N THR A 123 10.12 11.46 3.55
CA THR A 123 10.90 12.20 4.54
C THR A 123 10.12 12.42 5.83
N GLN A 124 8.85 12.85 5.74
CA GLN A 124 8.00 13.06 6.92
C GLN A 124 7.87 11.77 7.75
N CYS A 125 7.74 10.62 7.08
CA CYS A 125 7.55 9.32 7.71
C CYS A 125 8.85 8.51 7.85
N GLN A 126 10.03 9.14 7.73
CA GLN A 126 11.32 8.45 7.71
C GLN A 126 11.60 7.59 8.96
N HIS A 127 11.05 7.95 10.12
CA HIS A 127 11.21 7.20 11.37
C HIS A 127 10.11 6.17 11.65
N THR A 128 9.16 6.01 10.73
CA THR A 128 8.05 5.05 10.86
C THR A 128 8.26 3.84 9.96
N SER A 129 7.60 2.72 10.30
CA SER A 129 7.64 1.49 9.52
C SER A 129 7.10 1.69 8.11
N SER A 130 5.97 2.39 7.97
CA SER A 130 5.30 2.67 6.69
C SER A 130 5.21 1.43 5.77
N PRO A 131 4.62 0.31 6.24
CA PRO A 131 4.46 -0.86 5.40
C PRO A 131 3.54 -0.55 4.22
N VAL A 132 3.90 -1.03 3.03
CA VAL A 132 3.04 -0.96 1.84
C VAL A 132 1.88 -1.93 2.02
N GLY A 133 0.66 -1.40 1.89
CA GLY A 133 -0.55 -2.20 1.72
C GLY A 133 -1.04 -2.14 0.27
N ASN A 134 -1.86 -3.10 -0.12
CA ASN A 134 -2.58 -3.10 -1.39
C ASN A 134 -4.09 -3.19 -1.11
N GLY A 135 -4.90 -2.85 -2.11
CA GLY A 135 -6.35 -2.95 -2.03
C GLY A 135 -6.97 -2.93 -3.42
N ALA A 136 -8.06 -3.68 -3.60
CA ALA A 136 -8.72 -3.85 -4.87
C ALA A 136 -10.18 -3.42 -4.81
N ILE A 137 -10.58 -2.58 -5.76
CA ILE A 137 -12.00 -2.35 -6.04
C ILE A 137 -12.43 -3.44 -7.02
N VAL A 138 -13.24 -4.39 -6.54
CA VAL A 138 -13.77 -5.48 -7.38
C VAL A 138 -15.16 -5.11 -7.89
N GLU A 139 -15.29 -4.94 -9.20
CA GLU A 139 -16.57 -4.73 -9.89
C GLU A 139 -17.12 -6.06 -10.43
N THR A 140 -18.37 -6.39 -10.10
CA THR A 140 -19.07 -7.55 -10.64
C THR A 140 -19.67 -7.28 -12.02
N SER A 141 -20.04 -8.33 -12.75
CA SER A 141 -20.63 -8.21 -14.09
C SER A 141 -21.95 -7.42 -14.12
N ASP A 142 -22.67 -7.37 -13.00
CA ASP A 142 -23.89 -6.57 -12.79
C ASP A 142 -23.62 -5.16 -12.23
N LYS A 143 -22.37 -4.68 -12.32
CA LYS A 143 -21.97 -3.30 -11.98
C LYS A 143 -22.14 -2.94 -10.50
N LYS A 144 -21.89 -3.91 -9.62
CA LYS A 144 -21.79 -3.70 -8.18
C LYS A 144 -20.33 -3.69 -7.76
N ILE A 145 -20.03 -2.90 -6.73
CA ILE A 145 -18.73 -2.91 -6.08
C ILE A 145 -18.83 -3.79 -4.84
N LEU A 146 -17.90 -4.74 -4.72
CA LEU A 146 -17.81 -5.61 -3.56
C LEU A 146 -17.12 -4.90 -2.39
N VAL A 147 -17.68 -5.08 -1.19
CA VAL A 147 -17.06 -4.71 0.08
C VAL A 147 -17.17 -5.87 1.06
N LEU A 148 -16.21 -5.97 1.96
CA LEU A 148 -16.15 -6.97 3.03
C LEU A 148 -16.43 -6.29 4.37
N GLN A 149 -17.06 -7.01 5.29
CA GLN A 149 -17.19 -6.54 6.68
C GLN A 149 -16.15 -7.24 7.54
N ARG A 150 -15.30 -6.45 8.21
CA ARG A 150 -14.31 -6.96 9.14
C ARG A 150 -14.99 -7.56 10.37
N SER A 151 -14.41 -8.65 10.88
CA SER A 151 -14.80 -9.20 12.18
C SER A 151 -14.68 -8.14 13.29
N ASN A 152 -15.47 -8.29 14.35
CA ASN A 152 -15.31 -7.46 15.55
C ASN A 152 -14.12 -7.88 16.42
N ASN A 153 -13.51 -9.03 16.12
CA ASN A 153 -12.39 -9.61 16.86
C ASN A 153 -11.05 -9.48 16.11
N VAL A 154 -10.74 -8.27 15.63
CA VAL A 154 -9.48 -7.94 14.96
C VAL A 154 -8.83 -6.73 15.64
N GLY A 155 -7.50 -6.61 15.53
CA GLY A 155 -6.75 -5.53 16.17
C GLY A 155 -6.99 -4.15 15.55
N GLU A 156 -7.40 -4.09 14.29
CA GLU A 156 -7.55 -2.85 13.53
C GLU A 156 -8.93 -2.78 12.86
N PHE A 157 -9.62 -1.65 13.07
CA PHE A 157 -10.91 -1.31 12.48
C PHE A 157 -11.99 -2.42 12.58
N PRO A 158 -12.32 -2.90 13.80
CA PRO A 158 -13.33 -3.94 13.98
C PRO A 158 -14.70 -3.49 13.45
N GLY A 159 -15.41 -4.39 12.76
CA GLY A 159 -16.76 -4.16 12.24
C GLY A 159 -16.87 -3.22 11.02
N HIS A 160 -15.75 -2.62 10.57
CA HIS A 160 -15.73 -1.69 9.46
C HIS A 160 -15.86 -2.39 8.10
N LEU A 161 -16.41 -1.67 7.12
CA LEU A 161 -16.40 -2.09 5.72
C LEU A 161 -15.04 -1.78 5.08
N VAL A 162 -14.50 -2.73 4.35
CA VAL A 162 -13.24 -2.62 3.62
C VAL A 162 -13.36 -3.20 2.22
N PHE A 163 -12.42 -2.82 1.36
CA PHE A 163 -12.17 -3.53 0.11
C PHE A 163 -11.26 -4.73 0.35
N PRO A 164 -11.29 -5.75 -0.52
CA PRO A 164 -10.31 -6.81 -0.48
C PRO A 164 -8.88 -6.29 -0.58
N GLY A 165 -7.96 -6.89 0.16
CA GLY A 165 -6.55 -6.52 0.12
C GLY A 165 -5.78 -6.87 1.38
N GLY A 166 -4.49 -6.56 1.37
CA GLY A 166 -3.59 -6.90 2.45
C GLY A 166 -2.25 -6.19 2.31
N HIS A 167 -1.17 -6.89 2.68
CA HIS A 167 0.17 -6.32 2.72
C HIS A 167 1.17 -7.31 2.13
N PRO A 168 1.73 -7.03 0.93
CA PRO A 168 2.66 -7.93 0.24
C PRO A 168 3.85 -8.27 1.12
N GLU A 169 4.30 -9.53 1.08
CA GLU A 169 5.36 -10.03 1.94
C GLU A 169 6.63 -10.33 1.14
N PRO A 170 7.80 -9.78 1.54
CA PRO A 170 9.06 -10.03 0.83
C PRO A 170 9.43 -11.52 0.68
N GLN A 171 8.97 -12.37 1.59
CA GLN A 171 9.23 -13.80 1.54
C GLN A 171 8.58 -14.50 0.34
N GLU A 172 7.44 -14.01 -0.16
CA GLU A 172 6.74 -14.57 -1.33
C GLU A 172 7.59 -14.47 -2.60
N VAL A 173 8.53 -13.52 -2.64
CA VAL A 173 9.50 -13.34 -3.74
C VAL A 173 10.91 -13.79 -3.38
N GLY A 174 11.07 -14.51 -2.26
CA GLY A 174 12.35 -15.05 -1.80
C GLY A 174 13.33 -13.99 -1.27
N ILE A 175 12.81 -12.91 -0.69
CA ILE A 175 13.58 -11.85 -0.04
C ILE A 175 13.46 -12.02 1.48
N GLU A 176 14.57 -12.39 2.12
CA GLU A 176 14.66 -12.38 3.58
C GLU A 176 15.37 -11.12 4.09
N THR A 177 16.42 -10.69 3.42
CA THR A 177 17.17 -9.47 3.76
C THR A 177 17.59 -8.78 2.47
N HIS A 178 18.10 -7.55 2.58
CA HIS A 178 18.87 -6.95 1.49
C HIS A 178 20.04 -7.87 1.16
N LYS A 179 20.03 -8.49 -0.02
CA LYS A 179 21.15 -9.33 -0.47
C LYS A 179 22.30 -8.40 -0.87
N CYS A 180 23.46 -8.58 -0.24
CA CYS A 180 24.61 -7.70 -0.40
C CYS A 180 25.39 -7.91 -1.73
N SER A 181 24.95 -8.78 -2.64
CA SER A 181 25.60 -8.95 -3.94
C SER A 181 25.23 -7.78 -4.86
N LYS A 182 26.15 -6.82 -5.01
CA LYS A 182 26.07 -5.73 -5.99
C LYS A 182 26.27 -6.22 -7.44
N ASP A 183 25.94 -7.48 -7.73
CA ASP A 183 25.94 -7.98 -9.10
C ASP A 183 24.72 -7.39 -9.80
N SER A 184 24.97 -6.59 -10.84
CA SER A 184 23.95 -5.82 -11.57
C SER A 184 22.76 -6.68 -12.04
N LYS A 185 22.98 -7.97 -12.34
CA LYS A 185 21.93 -8.89 -12.80
C LYS A 185 21.02 -9.36 -11.67
N ASP A 186 21.57 -9.62 -10.49
CA ASP A 186 20.78 -10.05 -9.32
C ASP A 186 19.88 -8.90 -8.86
N TYR A 187 20.42 -7.69 -8.85
CA TYR A 187 19.69 -6.48 -8.49
C TYR A 187 18.47 -6.23 -9.40
N GLU A 188 18.67 -6.29 -10.72
CA GLU A 188 17.57 -6.14 -11.70
C GLU A 188 16.51 -7.23 -11.54
N LEU A 189 16.94 -8.48 -11.29
CA LEU A 189 16.01 -9.59 -11.09
C LEU A 189 15.22 -9.49 -9.77
N VAL A 190 15.82 -8.95 -8.70
CA VAL A 190 15.10 -8.66 -7.45
C VAL A 190 14.05 -7.58 -7.69
N ASN A 191 14.45 -6.44 -8.26
CA ASN A 191 13.52 -5.34 -8.56
C ASN A 191 12.36 -5.78 -9.45
N LYS A 192 12.63 -6.61 -10.46
CA LYS A 192 11.59 -7.17 -11.32
C LYS A 192 10.59 -8.02 -10.53
N ARG A 193 11.06 -8.94 -9.70
CA ARG A 193 10.19 -9.79 -8.86
C ARG A 193 9.38 -8.98 -7.87
N VAL A 194 9.96 -7.95 -7.25
CA VAL A 194 9.22 -7.07 -6.33
C VAL A 194 8.15 -6.27 -7.09
N SER A 195 8.43 -5.83 -8.32
CA SER A 195 7.42 -5.16 -9.16
C SER A 195 6.27 -6.11 -9.51
N GLU A 196 6.58 -7.34 -9.95
CA GLU A 196 5.60 -8.40 -10.23
C GLU A 196 4.72 -8.67 -9.00
N GLU A 197 5.33 -8.75 -7.81
CA GLU A 197 4.62 -8.97 -6.54
C GLU A 197 3.64 -7.85 -6.17
N MET A 198 3.86 -6.59 -6.60
CA MET A 198 2.87 -5.51 -6.36
C MET A 198 1.54 -5.77 -7.07
N PHE A 199 1.55 -6.56 -8.15
CA PHE A 199 0.35 -7.02 -8.86
C PHE A 199 -0.12 -8.39 -8.36
N ASP A 200 0.80 -9.35 -8.23
CA ASP A 200 0.43 -10.72 -7.89
C ASP A 200 -0.21 -10.81 -6.49
N SER A 201 0.31 -10.04 -5.53
CA SER A 201 -0.21 -10.02 -4.17
C SER A 201 -1.68 -9.63 -4.11
N ILE A 202 -2.10 -8.58 -4.83
CA ILE A 202 -3.49 -8.14 -4.75
C ILE A 202 -4.45 -9.13 -5.42
N ILE A 203 -3.99 -9.82 -6.46
CA ILE A 203 -4.75 -10.91 -7.07
C ILE A 203 -4.93 -12.07 -6.09
N ARG A 204 -3.87 -12.45 -5.37
CA ARG A 204 -3.96 -13.50 -4.32
C ARG A 204 -4.92 -13.11 -3.21
N GLU A 205 -4.80 -11.89 -2.66
CA GLU A 205 -5.68 -11.39 -1.60
C GLU A 205 -7.15 -11.42 -2.02
N VAL A 206 -7.48 -10.97 -3.24
CA VAL A 206 -8.85 -11.06 -3.76
C VAL A 206 -9.29 -12.52 -3.80
N VAL A 207 -8.53 -13.41 -4.43
CA VAL A 207 -8.90 -14.84 -4.55
C VAL A 207 -9.12 -15.48 -3.18
N GLU A 208 -8.25 -15.21 -2.21
CA GLU A 208 -8.30 -15.79 -0.86
C GLU A 208 -9.48 -15.25 -0.04
N GLU A 209 -9.77 -13.95 -0.11
CA GLU A 209 -10.83 -13.33 0.69
C GLU A 209 -12.24 -13.53 0.11
N ILE A 210 -12.39 -13.56 -1.23
CA ILE A 210 -13.70 -13.68 -1.88
C ILE A 210 -13.97 -15.07 -2.46
N GLY A 211 -12.96 -15.94 -2.55
CA GLY A 211 -13.10 -17.33 -2.99
C GLY A 211 -13.40 -17.50 -4.49
N VAL A 212 -13.15 -16.49 -5.32
CA VAL A 212 -13.34 -16.58 -6.78
C VAL A 212 -12.06 -17.10 -7.46
N PRO A 213 -12.16 -17.87 -8.55
CA PRO A 213 -10.98 -18.31 -9.27
C PRO A 213 -10.34 -17.13 -10.01
N THR A 214 -9.02 -17.13 -10.12
CA THR A 214 -8.24 -16.10 -10.83
C THR A 214 -8.72 -15.90 -12.27
N THR A 215 -9.23 -16.94 -12.94
CA THR A 215 -9.78 -16.86 -14.30
C THR A 215 -11.03 -15.99 -14.42
N SER A 216 -11.72 -15.70 -13.32
CA SER A 216 -12.84 -14.76 -13.27
C SER A 216 -12.41 -13.32 -13.03
N LEU A 217 -11.16 -13.10 -12.61
CA LEU A 217 -10.57 -11.78 -12.50
C LEU A 217 -10.09 -11.39 -13.90
N ILE A 218 -10.96 -10.65 -14.60
CA ILE A 218 -10.59 -10.08 -15.88
C ILE A 218 -9.77 -8.83 -15.58
N GLU A 219 -8.48 -8.88 -15.86
CA GLU A 219 -7.62 -7.70 -15.87
C GLU A 219 -8.27 -6.68 -16.81
N LEU A 220 -8.62 -5.50 -16.27
CA LEU A 220 -9.38 -4.46 -16.95
C LEU A 220 -8.77 -4.08 -18.32
N ASP A 221 -7.46 -4.25 -18.47
CA ASP A 221 -6.71 -4.06 -19.71
C ASP A 221 -7.24 -4.94 -20.86
N SER A 222 -7.61 -6.20 -20.58
CA SER A 222 -8.14 -7.12 -21.61
C SER A 222 -9.56 -6.77 -22.08
N LEU A 223 -10.26 -5.88 -21.35
CA LEU A 223 -11.61 -5.44 -21.70
C LEU A 223 -11.61 -4.20 -22.59
N THR A 224 -10.56 -3.36 -22.58
CA THR A 224 -10.46 -2.12 -23.39
C THR A 224 -10.71 -2.38 -24.88
N SER A 225 -10.19 -3.47 -25.43
CA SER A 225 -10.36 -3.86 -26.83
C SER A 225 -11.76 -4.39 -27.19
N LYS A 226 -12.60 -4.71 -26.21
CA LYS A 226 -13.96 -5.26 -26.39
C LYS A 226 -15.08 -4.28 -26.00
N MET A 227 -14.71 -3.02 -25.74
CA MET A 227 -15.63 -1.94 -25.37
C MET A 227 -16.25 -1.29 -26.62
N PRO A 228 -17.53 -1.52 -26.99
CA PRO A 228 -18.19 -0.76 -28.06
C PRO A 228 -18.28 0.73 -27.72
N GLY A 229 -18.19 1.62 -28.72
CA GLY A 229 -18.05 3.09 -28.62
C GLY A 229 -19.08 3.89 -27.79
N CYS A 230 -19.94 3.26 -27.00
CA CYS A 230 -20.84 3.84 -26.00
C CYS A 230 -20.29 3.82 -24.55
N HIS A 231 -18.97 3.63 -24.35
CA HIS A 231 -18.30 3.58 -23.03
C HIS A 231 -18.15 4.94 -22.33
N GLN A 232 -19.23 5.74 -22.37
CA GLN A 232 -19.39 6.90 -21.49
C GLN A 232 -19.54 6.51 -20.02
N GLY A 233 -19.74 5.23 -19.69
CA GLY A 233 -19.93 4.74 -18.31
C GLY A 233 -18.68 4.83 -17.43
N GLY A 234 -17.49 4.48 -17.95
CA GLY A 234 -16.23 4.62 -17.20
C GLY A 234 -15.84 6.09 -16.97
N PHE A 235 -16.10 6.94 -17.97
CA PHE A 235 -15.98 8.39 -17.85
C PHE A 235 -17.02 8.99 -16.89
N ALA A 236 -18.23 8.40 -16.78
CA ALA A 236 -19.26 8.82 -15.83
C ALA A 236 -18.89 8.48 -14.38
N LEU A 237 -18.28 7.32 -14.11
CA LEU A 237 -17.80 6.95 -12.79
C LEU A 237 -16.60 7.82 -12.36
N TYR A 238 -15.65 8.05 -13.27
CA TYR A 238 -14.57 9.03 -13.09
C TYR A 238 -15.12 10.45 -12.87
N LYS A 239 -16.15 10.89 -13.63
CA LYS A 239 -16.82 12.18 -13.41
C LYS A 239 -17.54 12.27 -12.07
N LEU A 240 -18.18 11.20 -11.59
CA LEU A 240 -18.81 11.16 -10.27
C LEU A 240 -17.78 11.25 -9.14
N MET A 241 -16.62 10.59 -9.29
CA MET A 241 -15.50 10.70 -8.35
C MET A 241 -14.87 12.11 -8.38
N VAL A 242 -14.74 12.72 -9.56
CA VAL A 242 -14.23 14.09 -9.74
C VAL A 242 -15.25 15.16 -9.31
N GLU A 243 -16.56 14.94 -9.45
CA GLU A 243 -17.63 15.84 -8.96
C GLU A 243 -17.84 15.74 -7.46
N ALA A 244 -17.70 14.55 -6.85
CA ALA A 244 -17.67 14.39 -5.40
C ALA A 244 -16.49 15.16 -4.76
N LEU A 245 -15.37 15.29 -5.46
CA LEU A 245 -14.22 16.11 -5.06
C LEU A 245 -14.42 17.63 -5.26
N LYS A 246 -15.45 18.06 -6.01
CA LYS A 246 -15.78 19.49 -6.22
C LYS A 246 -16.83 20.03 -5.27
N ASN A 247 -17.48 19.16 -4.49
CA ASN A 247 -18.51 19.51 -3.52
C ASN A 247 -18.02 19.40 -2.06
N ILE A 248 -16.70 19.42 -1.86
CA ILE A 248 -16.02 19.58 -0.57
C ILE A 248 -15.29 20.93 -0.58
#